data_AF-X0Q5Z4-F1
#
_entry.id   AF-X0Q5Z4-F1
#
_cell.length_a   1.000
_cell.length_b   1.000
_cell.length_c   1.000
_cell.angle_alpha   90.00
_cell.angle_beta   90.00
_cell.angle_gamma   90.00
#
_symmetry.space_group_name_H-M   'P 1'
#
loop_
_entity.id
_entity.type
_entity.pdbx_description
1 polymer ?
#
loop_
_entity_poly.entity_id
_entity_poly.type
_entity_poly.pdbx_seq_one_letter_code
_entity_poly.pdbx_strand_id
1 'polypeptide(L)'
;MSIQIDWQAFTPISLVGGLMLGVATVILLLGIGRIAGISGIFSSLLKPKRVEMWQVLFILGLVISPLLYQLARPLPEVAISTSVPLLIGAGLLVGFGTRLGSGCTSGHGICGNARLSPRSLAATVTFMLFGIVTVYIGRHVLGLL
;
A
#
# COMPACT_ATOMS: atom_id res chain seq x y z
N MET A 1 31.15 2.59 8.48
CA MET A 1 29.87 2.33 7.79
C MET A 1 29.54 3.56 6.96
N SER A 2 30.03 3.61 5.71
CA SER A 2 29.75 4.72 4.81
C SER A 2 28.36 4.53 4.21
N ILE A 3 27.45 5.47 4.45
CA ILE A 3 26.17 5.53 3.75
C ILE A 3 26.50 5.92 2.30
N GLN A 4 26.64 4.93 1.43
CA GLN A 4 26.74 5.13 -0.01
C GLN A 4 25.31 5.20 -0.55
N ILE A 5 24.91 6.37 -1.06
CA ILE A 5 23.66 6.51 -1.80
C ILE A 5 23.86 5.78 -3.13
N ASP A 6 23.03 4.78 -3.39
CA ASP A 6 23.01 4.07 -4.66
C ASP A 6 22.37 4.96 -5.73
N TRP A 7 23.21 5.82 -6.33
CA TRP A 7 22.81 6.75 -7.40
C TRP A 7 22.31 6.03 -8.65
N GLN A 8 22.65 4.74 -8.84
CA GLN A 8 22.13 3.96 -9.96
C GLN A 8 20.67 3.52 -9.72
N ALA A 9 20.29 3.27 -8.47
CA ALA A 9 18.91 3.00 -8.09
C ALA A 9 18.02 4.26 -8.02
N PHE A 10 18.62 5.45 -7.92
CA PHE A 10 17.86 6.70 -7.92
C PHE A 10 17.22 6.95 -9.28
N THR A 11 15.90 6.84 -9.34
CA THR A 11 15.10 7.05 -10.55
C THR A 11 14.29 8.34 -10.42
N PRO A 12 14.75 9.48 -10.97
CA PRO A 12 14.05 10.76 -10.85
C PRO A 12 12.59 10.71 -11.36
N ILE A 13 12.31 9.80 -12.29
CA ILE A 13 10.98 9.59 -12.85
C ILE A 13 9.96 9.06 -11.84
N SER A 14 10.40 8.51 -10.70
CA SER A 14 9.53 8.10 -9.59
C SER A 14 8.66 9.26 -9.06
N LEU A 15 9.11 10.51 -9.22
CA LEU A 15 8.32 11.70 -8.89
C LEU A 15 7.01 11.75 -9.67
N VAL A 16 7.00 11.30 -10.93
CA VAL A 16 5.77 11.24 -11.75
C VAL A 16 4.77 10.29 -11.12
N GLY A 17 5.19 9.11 -10.66
CA GLY A 17 4.33 8.16 -9.95
C GLY A 17 3.78 8.75 -8.64
N GLY A 18 4.63 9.45 -7.88
CA GLY A 18 4.22 10.16 -6.67
C GLY A 18 3.18 11.26 -6.94
N LEU A 19 3.37 12.06 -7.99
CA LEU A 19 2.42 13.09 -8.43
C LEU A 19 1.09 12.46 -8.86
N MET A 20 1.12 11.37 -9.63
CA MET A 20 -0.09 10.67 -10.05
C MET A 20 -0.90 10.15 -8.85
N LEU A 21 -0.24 9.55 -7.85
CA LEU A 21 -0.90 9.14 -6.60
C LEU A 21 -1.47 10.35 -5.85
N GLY A 22 -0.68 11.43 -5.72
CA GLY A 22 -1.13 12.67 -5.08
C GLY A 22 -2.40 13.22 -5.72
N VAL A 23 -2.39 13.41 -7.04
CA VAL A 23 -3.55 13.87 -7.82
C VAL A 23 -4.75 12.93 -7.64
N ALA A 24 -4.55 11.61 -7.73
CA ALA A 24 -5.62 10.65 -7.54
C ALA A 24 -6.26 10.76 -6.14
N THR A 25 -5.45 10.92 -5.08
CA THR A 25 -5.99 11.08 -3.71
C THR A 25 -6.74 12.40 -3.53
N VAL A 26 -6.30 13.49 -4.17
CA VAL A 26 -6.97 14.79 -4.15
C VAL A 26 -8.30 14.74 -4.91
N ILE A 27 -8.34 14.08 -6.07
CA ILE A 27 -9.58 13.88 -6.83
C ILE A 27 -10.61 13.12 -5.98
N LEU A 28 -10.20 12.06 -5.29
CA LEU A 28 -11.11 11.31 -4.41
C LEU A 28 -11.60 12.17 -3.25
N LEU A 29 -10.72 12.98 -2.66
CA LEU A 29 -11.06 13.85 -1.54
C LEU A 29 -11.98 15.00 -1.95
N LEU A 30 -11.70 15.71 -3.05
CA LEU A 30 -12.50 16.84 -3.51
C LEU A 30 -13.79 16.40 -4.21
N GLY A 31 -13.78 15.26 -4.91
CA GLY A 31 -14.94 14.74 -5.61
C GLY A 31 -15.95 14.06 -4.68
N ILE A 32 -15.49 13.12 -3.84
CA ILE A 32 -16.38 12.28 -3.01
C ILE A 32 -16.31 12.67 -1.52
N GLY A 33 -15.36 13.51 -1.11
CA GLY A 33 -15.19 13.90 0.30
C GLY A 33 -14.53 12.81 1.15
N ARG A 34 -13.88 11.81 0.52
CA ARG A 34 -13.33 10.64 1.21
C ARG A 34 -11.82 10.55 1.07
N ILE A 35 -11.17 10.05 2.11
CA ILE A 35 -9.73 9.82 2.14
C ILE A 35 -9.41 8.45 1.52
N ALA A 36 -8.38 8.38 0.67
CA ALA A 36 -7.93 7.13 0.05
C ALA A 36 -7.29 6.19 1.09
N GLY A 37 -8.09 5.28 1.64
CA GLY A 37 -7.64 4.21 2.53
C GLY A 37 -8.10 2.85 2.02
N ILE A 38 -7.23 2.15 1.28
CA ILE A 38 -7.60 0.93 0.52
C ILE A 38 -8.20 -0.13 1.44
N SER A 39 -7.59 -0.43 2.58
CA SER A 39 -8.12 -1.41 3.54
C SER A 39 -9.48 -1.01 4.13
N GLY A 40 -9.71 0.28 4.33
CA GLY A 40 -11.00 0.83 4.79
C GLY A 40 -12.09 0.69 3.73
N ILE A 41 -11.77 1.03 2.48
CA ILE A 41 -12.67 0.90 1.32
C ILE A 41 -13.02 -0.57 1.10
N PHE A 42 -12.01 -1.44 1.03
CA PHE A 42 -12.21 -2.88 0.84
C PHE A 42 -13.01 -3.52 1.98
N SER A 43 -12.68 -3.23 3.24
CA SER A 43 -13.44 -3.78 4.38
C SER A 43 -14.87 -3.25 4.49
N SER A 44 -15.19 -2.12 3.85
CA SER A 44 -16.56 -1.61 3.75
C SER A 44 -17.39 -2.40 2.73
N LEU A 45 -16.76 -2.90 1.65
CA LEU A 45 -17.43 -3.77 0.66
C LEU A 45 -17.90 -5.10 1.27
N LEU A 46 -17.20 -5.60 2.29
CA LEU A 46 -17.58 -6.81 3.03
C LEU A 46 -18.83 -6.62 3.91
N LYS A 47 -19.35 -5.38 4.04
CA LYS A 47 -20.52 -5.06 4.85
C LYS A 47 -21.70 -4.68 3.94
N PRO A 48 -22.58 -5.63 3.55
CA PRO A 48 -23.55 -5.45 2.46
C PRO A 48 -24.52 -4.27 2.64
N LYS A 49 -24.82 -3.86 3.89
CA LYS A 49 -25.72 -2.73 4.17
C LYS A 49 -25.09 -1.34 3.96
N ARG A 50 -23.81 -1.23 3.59
CA ARG A 50 -23.07 0.04 3.47
C ARG A 50 -22.21 0.14 2.21
N VAL A 51 -22.48 -0.69 1.21
CA VAL A 51 -21.73 -0.68 -0.05
C VAL A 51 -22.20 0.49 -0.90
N GLU A 52 -21.28 1.39 -1.21
CA GLU A 52 -21.51 2.51 -2.11
C GLU A 52 -20.84 2.26 -3.46
N MET A 53 -21.46 2.70 -4.57
CA MET A 53 -20.96 2.45 -5.93
C MET A 53 -19.51 2.91 -6.13
N TRP A 54 -19.12 4.05 -5.56
CA TRP A 54 -17.77 4.58 -5.70
C TRP A 54 -16.69 3.66 -5.10
N GLN A 55 -17.01 2.90 -4.04
CA GLN A 55 -16.08 1.95 -3.42
C GLN A 55 -15.80 0.78 -4.36
N VAL A 56 -16.86 0.29 -5.01
CA VAL A 56 -16.77 -0.78 -6.02
C VAL A 56 -15.95 -0.29 -7.21
N LEU A 57 -16.27 0.89 -7.74
CA LEU A 57 -15.53 1.50 -8.85
C LEU A 57 -14.06 1.76 -8.51
N PHE A 58 -13.76 2.17 -7.28
CA PHE A 58 -12.38 2.37 -6.83
C PHE A 58 -11.60 1.05 -6.82
N ILE A 59 -12.16 -0.02 -6.25
CA ILE A 59 -11.49 -1.33 -6.19
C ILE A 59 -11.37 -1.96 -7.58
N LEU A 60 -12.42 -1.86 -8.42
CA LEU A 60 -12.35 -2.30 -9.81
C LEU A 60 -11.29 -1.53 -10.58
N GLY A 61 -11.21 -0.21 -10.42
CA GLY A 61 -10.17 0.61 -11.04
C GLY A 61 -8.77 0.17 -10.62
N LEU A 62 -8.57 -0.16 -9.34
CA LEU A 62 -7.30 -0.68 -8.84
C LEU A 62 -6.92 -2.01 -9.49
N VAL A 63 -7.87 -2.94 -9.64
CA VAL A 63 -7.65 -4.25 -10.28
C VAL A 63 -7.46 -4.15 -11.79
N ILE A 64 -8.21 -3.27 -12.47
CA ILE A 64 -8.17 -3.07 -13.92
C ILE A 64 -6.92 -2.30 -14.35
N SER A 65 -6.41 -1.39 -13.50
CA SER A 65 -5.26 -0.55 -13.85
C SER A 65 -4.01 -1.30 -14.34
N PRO A 66 -3.51 -2.39 -13.71
CA PRO A 66 -2.39 -3.16 -14.24
C PRO A 66 -2.73 -3.92 -15.54
N LEU A 67 -4.01 -4.26 -15.78
CA LEU A 67 -4.45 -4.89 -17.04
C LEU A 67 -4.42 -3.88 -18.20
N LEU A 68 -4.80 -2.63 -17.94
CA LEU A 68 -4.67 -1.56 -18.93
C LEU A 68 -3.20 -1.19 -19.18
N TYR A 69 -2.37 -1.22 -18.13
CA TYR A 69 -0.94 -0.95 -18.26
C TYR A 69 -0.23 -1.94 -19.20
N GLN A 70 -0.66 -3.21 -19.20
CA GLN A 70 -0.14 -4.26 -20.11
C GLN A 70 -0.26 -3.90 -21.59
N LEU A 71 -1.25 -3.08 -21.97
CA LEU A 71 -1.42 -2.67 -23.36
C LEU A 71 -0.30 -1.75 -23.85
N ALA A 72 0.37 -1.04 -22.94
CA ALA A 72 1.46 -0.11 -23.25
C ALA A 72 2.85 -0.69 -22.96
N ARG A 73 3.00 -1.49 -21.90
CA ARG A 73 4.29 -2.06 -21.45
C ARG A 73 4.08 -3.45 -20.87
N PRO A 74 5.03 -4.39 -21.05
CA PRO A 74 4.97 -5.68 -20.38
C PRO A 74 5.03 -5.51 -18.86
N LEU A 75 4.28 -6.34 -18.13
CA LEU A 75 4.38 -6.37 -16.68
C LEU A 75 5.73 -6.96 -16.24
N PRO A 76 6.32 -6.48 -15.14
CA PRO A 76 7.49 -7.10 -14.56
C PRO A 76 7.17 -8.53 -14.12
N GLU A 77 8.13 -9.43 -14.27
CA GLU A 77 8.00 -10.83 -13.86
C GLU A 77 7.79 -10.92 -12.34
N VAL A 78 6.71 -11.57 -11.92
CA VAL A 78 6.39 -11.78 -10.51
C VAL A 78 7.04 -13.10 -10.07
N ALA A 79 8.26 -13.03 -9.57
CA ALA A 79 8.95 -14.17 -8.96
C ALA A 79 8.50 -14.34 -7.50
N ILE A 80 7.56 -15.24 -7.25
CA ILE A 80 7.14 -15.60 -5.88
C ILE A 80 8.08 -16.71 -5.39
N SER A 81 9.10 -16.34 -4.61
CA SER A 81 10.05 -17.28 -3.99
C SER A 81 9.54 -17.94 -2.71
N THR A 82 8.37 -17.51 -2.21
CA THR A 82 7.83 -17.87 -0.89
C THR A 82 6.73 -18.94 -0.98
N SER A 83 6.62 -19.78 0.06
CA SER A 83 5.59 -20.82 0.14
C SER A 83 4.17 -20.25 0.31
N VAL A 84 3.18 -20.92 -0.31
CA VAL A 84 1.76 -20.53 -0.24
C VAL A 84 1.24 -20.39 1.20
N PRO A 85 1.55 -21.30 2.15
CA PRO A 85 1.11 -21.13 3.54
C PRO A 85 1.63 -19.85 4.19
N LEU A 86 2.88 -19.47 3.89
CA LEU A 86 3.47 -18.25 4.44
C LEU A 86 2.81 -17.00 3.83
N LEU A 87 2.47 -17.02 2.55
CA LEU A 87 1.71 -15.93 1.90
C LEU A 87 0.32 -15.75 2.51
N ILE A 88 -0.41 -16.84 2.74
CA ILE A 88 -1.73 -16.81 3.39
C ILE A 88 -1.60 -16.25 4.81
N GLY A 89 -0.64 -16.77 5.58
CA GLY A 89 -0.37 -16.29 6.94
C GLY A 89 -0.02 -14.80 6.97
N ALA A 90 0.86 -14.35 6.08
CA ALA A 90 1.23 -12.94 5.95
C ALA A 90 0.03 -12.06 5.59
N GLY A 91 -0.79 -12.48 4.62
CA GLY A 91 -2.01 -11.76 4.22
C GLY A 91 -3.01 -11.59 5.37
N LEU A 92 -3.23 -12.65 6.17
CA LEU A 92 -4.10 -12.60 7.34
C LEU A 92 -3.57 -11.65 8.42
N LEU A 93 -2.27 -11.71 8.71
CA LEU A 93 -1.61 -10.82 9.67
C LEU A 93 -1.69 -9.35 9.23
N VAL A 94 -1.44 -9.07 7.95
CA VAL A 94 -1.58 -7.71 7.38
C VAL A 94 -3.03 -7.25 7.45
N GLY A 95 -3.99 -8.10 7.08
CA GLY A 95 -5.42 -7.80 7.19
C GLY A 95 -5.83 -7.45 8.62
N PHE A 96 -5.45 -8.28 9.59
CA PHE A 96 -5.68 -8.03 11.02
C PHE A 96 -5.00 -6.74 11.51
N GLY A 97 -3.72 -6.56 11.18
CA GLY A 97 -2.93 -5.39 11.57
C GLY A 97 -3.50 -4.07 11.04
N THR A 98 -3.93 -4.03 9.77
CA THR A 98 -4.55 -2.83 9.20
C THR A 98 -5.89 -2.50 9.87
N ARG A 99 -6.62 -3.51 10.36
CA ARG A 99 -7.84 -3.29 11.14
C ARG A 99 -7.53 -2.72 12.52
N LEU A 100 -6.55 -3.29 13.21
CA LEU A 100 -6.09 -2.82 14.52
C LEU A 100 -5.58 -1.37 14.44
N GLY A 101 -4.77 -1.05 13.42
CA GLY A 101 -4.27 0.30 13.15
C GLY A 101 -5.35 1.31 12.71
N SER A 102 -6.58 0.85 12.43
CA SER A 102 -7.65 1.65 11.82
C SER A 102 -7.28 2.24 10.45
N GLY A 103 -6.39 1.57 9.71
CA GLY A 103 -5.88 2.05 8.43
C GLY A 103 -4.72 1.22 7.90
N CYS A 104 -4.32 1.49 6.67
CA CYS A 104 -3.15 0.92 6.02
C CYS A 104 -2.17 2.02 5.60
N THR A 105 -1.10 1.66 4.90
CA THR A 105 -0.08 2.61 4.41
C THR A 105 -0.62 3.63 3.42
N SER A 106 -1.65 3.32 2.62
CA SER A 106 -2.30 4.34 1.77
C SER A 106 -2.99 5.42 2.60
N GLY A 107 -3.76 5.03 3.62
CA GLY A 107 -4.48 5.96 4.48
C GLY A 107 -3.57 6.75 5.43
N HIS A 108 -2.68 6.08 6.16
CA HIS A 108 -1.76 6.73 7.10
C HIS A 108 -0.55 7.34 6.40
N GLY A 109 0.10 6.59 5.52
CA GLY A 109 1.35 6.98 4.87
C GLY A 109 1.17 8.07 3.81
N ILE A 110 0.21 7.92 2.90
CA ILE A 110 -0.03 8.91 1.82
C ILE A 110 -0.89 10.05 2.36
N CYS A 111 -2.18 9.81 2.59
CA CYS A 111 -3.12 10.89 2.94
C CYS A 111 -2.93 11.42 4.35
N GLY A 112 -2.59 10.56 5.31
CA GLY A 112 -2.47 10.91 6.71
C GLY A 112 -1.28 11.83 7.00
N ASN A 113 -0.11 11.49 6.45
CA ASN A 113 1.10 12.29 6.59
C ASN A 113 1.04 13.59 5.79
N ALA A 114 0.41 13.59 4.61
CA ALA A 114 0.15 14.82 3.85
C ALA A 114 -0.71 15.84 4.62
N ARG A 115 -1.55 15.36 5.54
CA ARG A 115 -2.37 16.19 6.44
C ARG A 115 -1.70 16.49 7.79
N LEU A 116 -0.40 16.18 7.94
CA LEU A 116 0.40 16.38 9.15
C LEU A 116 -0.23 15.77 10.42
N SER A 117 -0.89 14.62 10.28
CA SER A 117 -1.52 13.93 11.41
C SER A 117 -0.46 13.23 12.28
N PRO A 118 -0.29 13.59 13.57
CA PRO A 118 0.68 12.93 14.45
C PRO A 118 0.36 11.45 14.65
N ARG A 119 -0.93 11.09 14.68
CA ARG A 119 -1.37 9.69 14.72
C ARG A 119 -0.90 8.91 13.49
N SER A 120 -0.98 9.51 12.30
CA SER A 120 -0.59 8.84 11.05
C SER A 120 0.92 8.72 10.91
N LEU A 121 1.66 9.71 11.40
CA LEU A 121 3.12 9.64 11.49
C LEU A 121 3.55 8.47 12.39
N ALA A 122 2.99 8.40 13.61
CA ALA A 122 3.28 7.30 14.53
C ALA A 122 2.94 5.92 13.93
N ALA A 123 1.78 5.78 13.29
CA ALA A 123 1.38 4.55 12.61
C ALA A 123 2.34 4.17 11.48
N THR A 124 2.75 5.15 10.66
CA THR A 124 3.65 4.92 9.51
C THR A 124 5.05 4.51 9.97
N VAL A 125 5.61 5.19 10.97
CA VAL A 125 6.90 4.83 11.58
C VAL A 125 6.84 3.41 12.14
N THR A 126 5.76 3.07 12.84
CA THR A 126 5.57 1.73 13.39
C THR A 126 5.51 0.66 12.29
N PHE A 127 4.70 0.87 11.25
CA PHE A 127 4.61 -0.07 10.13
C PHE A 127 5.95 -0.28 9.42
N MET A 128 6.69 0.81 9.18
CA MET A 128 8.01 0.72 8.53
C MET A 128 9.02 0.01 9.42
N LEU A 129 9.07 0.33 10.72
CA LEU A 129 9.95 -0.32 11.67
C LEU A 129 9.72 -1.83 11.72
N PHE A 130 8.47 -2.26 11.91
CA PHE A 130 8.14 -3.68 11.96
C PHE A 130 8.31 -4.37 10.60
N GLY A 131 8.09 -3.68 9.48
CA GLY A 131 8.41 -4.19 8.15
C GLY A 131 9.90 -4.50 7.99
N ILE A 132 10.76 -3.57 8.38
CA ILE A 132 12.23 -3.74 8.37
C ILE A 132 12.63 -4.92 9.27
N VAL A 133 12.12 -4.97 10.50
CA VAL A 133 12.42 -6.05 11.46
C VAL A 133 11.96 -7.40 10.92
N THR A 134 10.75 -7.49 10.34
CA THR A 134 10.20 -8.73 9.79
C THR A 134 11.04 -9.25 8.63
N VAL A 135 11.44 -8.37 7.70
CA VAL A 135 12.31 -8.75 6.57
C VAL A 135 13.69 -9.17 7.07
N TYR A 136 14.27 -8.45 8.02
CA TYR A 136 15.58 -8.79 8.59
C TYR A 136 15.56 -10.18 9.23
N ILE A 137 14.57 -10.47 10.07
CA ILE A 137 14.41 -11.77 10.72
C ILE A 137 14.14 -12.85 9.67
N GLY A 138 13.19 -12.63 8.76
CA GLY A 138 12.81 -13.61 7.75
C GLY A 138 13.96 -14.00 6.82
N ARG A 139 14.75 -13.02 6.37
CA ARG A 139 15.85 -13.23 5.42
C ARG A 139 17.15 -13.69 6.08
N HIS A 140 17.56 -13.07 7.18
CA HIS A 140 18.90 -13.30 7.74
C HIS A 140 18.92 -14.28 8.92
N VAL A 141 17.82 -14.40 9.68
CA VAL A 141 17.78 -15.26 10.87
C VAL A 141 17.12 -16.60 10.54
N LEU A 142 15.99 -16.57 9.83
CA LEU A 142 15.17 -17.76 9.57
C LEU A 142 15.39 -18.39 8.19
N GLY A 143 15.96 -17.64 7.23
CA GLY A 143 16.18 -18.12 5.85
C GLY A 143 14.88 -18.46 5.11
N LEU A 144 13.77 -17.81 5.46
CA LEU A 144 12.44 -18.04 4.88
C LEU A 144 12.14 -17.16 3.65
N LEU A 145 12.94 -16.11 3.43
CA LEU A 145 12.78 -15.07 2.40
C LEU A 145 14.00 -14.94 1.50
#